data_AF-A0A4D6KPF5-F1
#
_entry.id   AF-A0A4D6KPF5-F1
#
_cell.length_a   1.000
_cell.length_b   1.000
_cell.length_c   1.000
_cell.angle_alpha   90.00
_cell.angle_beta   90.00
_cell.angle_gamma   90.00
#
_symmetry.space_group_name_H-M   'P 1'
#
loop_
_entity.id
_entity.type
_entity.pdbx_description
1 polymer ?
#
loop_
_entity_poly.entity_id
_entity_poly.type
_entity_poly.pdbx_seq_one_letter_code
_entity_poly.pdbx_strand_id
1 'polypeptide(L)'
;MSSAGVSTLSVVPPEPLLSPKAFPFPRPLELSILATDLTDEKKNDVNGETCRRNYDVGKEDIIRKSDAIQRTVPRKPPDRDFILEPVIINPKIELAQSIWNMVNSTYDGLDSGKYPIRSAEGTGGAYFMLDSAGQKYVSVFKPIDEEPMAVNNPRGLPLSLDGEGLKKGTRVGQGAFREVAAYVLDHPLSGRRKLFGDETGFAGVPPTLMTKCLHKAFNYPRELTPKIGSLQMFTENSGSCEDMGPGAFPVKEVHKISVLDIRLANADRHAGNILISKEESNNQSVLIPIDHGYCLPTSFEDCTFEWLYWPQACQPYSPETIEYIKSLDAEEDIALLKFHGWDLPVECARTLRISTMLLKKGVERGLTPFTIGSMMCRESLNKESVIEEIIQEALDSVLPGTSEATLLDAVSQIMDLRLAEIVRSRL
;
A
#
# COMPACT_ATOMS: atom_id res chain seq x y z
N MET A 1 -4.68 -80.25 37.09
CA MET A 1 -5.42 -78.98 37.23
C MET A 1 -4.42 -77.94 37.73
N SER A 2 -4.43 -76.72 37.19
CA SER A 2 -3.27 -75.81 37.27
C SER A 2 -3.29 -74.87 38.48
N SER A 3 -2.12 -74.61 39.06
CA SER A 3 -1.88 -73.55 40.04
C SER A 3 -0.42 -73.06 40.01
N ALA A 4 -0.25 -71.75 40.21
CA ALA A 4 0.97 -70.99 40.61
C ALA A 4 2.36 -71.29 39.98
N GLY A 5 2.99 -70.25 39.39
CA GLY A 5 4.41 -70.23 39.01
C GLY A 5 4.85 -68.86 38.46
N VAL A 6 6.06 -68.39 38.80
CA VAL A 6 6.58 -67.01 38.58
C VAL A 6 8.12 -67.06 38.43
N SER A 7 8.83 -66.21 37.66
CA SER A 7 8.41 -65.06 36.83
C SER A 7 8.61 -65.33 35.31
N THR A 8 9.48 -64.72 34.47
CA THR A 8 10.56 -63.71 34.60
C THR A 8 10.67 -62.82 33.35
N LEU A 9 10.77 -61.50 33.57
CA LEU A 9 11.40 -60.46 32.73
C LEU A 9 11.27 -60.53 31.19
N SER A 10 10.49 -59.60 30.64
CA SER A 10 10.89 -58.80 29.47
C SER A 10 10.27 -57.40 29.60
N VAL A 11 11.03 -56.34 29.30
CA VAL A 11 10.56 -54.95 29.38
C VAL A 11 10.49 -54.36 27.98
N VAL A 12 9.26 -54.08 27.54
CA VAL A 12 8.97 -53.30 26.32
C VAL A 12 8.01 -52.18 26.75
N PRO A 13 8.32 -50.89 26.49
CA PRO A 13 7.43 -49.79 26.85
C PRO A 13 6.18 -49.78 25.93
N PRO A 14 5.01 -49.37 26.44
CA PRO A 14 3.80 -49.25 25.63
C PRO A 14 3.87 -48.07 24.66
N GLU A 15 3.21 -48.20 23.51
CA GLU A 15 3.08 -47.15 22.51
C GLU A 15 2.23 -45.97 23.06
N PRO A 16 2.62 -44.70 22.81
CA PRO A 16 1.77 -43.56 23.12
C PRO A 16 0.61 -43.44 22.12
N LEU A 17 -0.54 -43.00 22.62
CA LEU A 17 -1.78 -42.85 21.84
C LEU A 17 -1.59 -41.90 20.64
N LEU A 18 -2.09 -42.32 19.47
CA LEU A 18 -2.13 -41.52 18.25
C LEU A 18 -2.97 -40.25 18.44
N SER A 19 -2.33 -39.09 18.32
CA SER A 19 -3.01 -37.80 18.19
C SER A 19 -3.77 -37.70 16.86
N PRO A 20 -4.86 -36.92 16.77
CA PRO A 20 -5.51 -36.65 15.50
C PRO A 20 -4.54 -35.94 14.56
N LYS A 21 -4.45 -36.40 13.32
CA LYS A 21 -3.49 -35.90 12.33
C LYS A 21 -3.79 -34.44 11.99
N ALA A 22 -2.80 -33.57 12.13
CA ALA A 22 -2.85 -32.24 11.53
C ALA A 22 -2.97 -32.38 9.99
N PHE A 23 -3.87 -31.62 9.39
CA PHE A 23 -3.94 -31.49 7.94
C PHE A 23 -2.73 -30.67 7.45
N PRO A 24 -2.06 -31.08 6.36
CA PRO A 24 -0.97 -30.29 5.78
C PRO A 24 -1.55 -29.08 5.05
N PHE A 25 -1.53 -27.91 5.69
CA PHE A 25 -1.68 -26.65 4.99
C PHE A 25 -0.55 -26.49 3.95
N PRO A 26 -0.82 -25.94 2.76
CA PRO A 26 0.25 -25.53 1.84
C PRO A 26 1.15 -24.51 2.55
N ARG A 27 2.47 -24.74 2.55
CA ARG A 27 3.41 -23.71 2.99
C ARG A 27 3.43 -22.58 1.94
N PRO A 28 3.48 -21.31 2.34
CA PRO A 28 4.03 -20.26 1.49
C PRO A 28 5.42 -20.66 0.98
N LEU A 29 5.80 -20.19 -0.20
CA LEU A 29 7.10 -20.50 -0.79
C LEU A 29 8.21 -19.82 0.02
N GLU A 30 9.14 -20.61 0.55
CA GLU A 30 10.36 -20.11 1.17
C GLU A 30 11.20 -19.37 0.10
N LEU A 31 11.36 -18.06 0.26
CA LEU A 31 12.22 -17.20 -0.56
C LEU A 31 13.14 -16.41 0.37
N SER A 32 14.45 -16.57 0.21
CA SER A 32 15.47 -15.90 1.02
C SER A 32 16.24 -14.89 0.19
N ILE A 33 16.35 -13.67 0.70
CA ILE A 33 17.04 -12.57 0.02
C ILE A 33 18.55 -12.68 0.25
N LEU A 34 19.31 -12.88 -0.83
CA LEU A 34 20.75 -12.63 -0.88
C LEU A 34 21.03 -11.53 -1.90
N ALA A 35 21.18 -10.31 -1.40
CA ALA A 35 21.75 -9.22 -2.18
C ALA A 35 23.26 -9.47 -2.37
N THR A 36 23.73 -9.49 -3.62
CA THR A 36 25.16 -9.52 -3.94
C THR A 36 25.68 -8.11 -4.19
N ASP A 37 26.71 -7.71 -3.44
CA ASP A 37 27.36 -6.40 -3.59
C ASP A 37 27.96 -6.22 -4.99
N LEU A 38 27.75 -5.03 -5.58
CA LEU A 38 28.31 -4.65 -6.88
C LEU A 38 29.76 -4.16 -6.75
N THR A 39 30.68 -5.09 -6.46
CA THR A 39 32.13 -4.83 -6.53
C THR A 39 32.72 -5.32 -7.86
N ASP A 40 32.90 -4.41 -8.82
CA ASP A 40 33.48 -4.71 -10.13
C ASP A 40 34.82 -3.97 -10.32
N GLU A 41 35.94 -4.71 -10.25
CA GLU A 41 37.30 -4.15 -10.35
C GLU A 41 37.61 -3.65 -11.77
N LYS A 42 37.63 -2.34 -11.98
CA LYS A 42 38.25 -1.77 -13.20
C LYS A 42 39.72 -1.47 -12.99
N LYS A 43 40.56 -2.36 -13.52
CA LYS A 43 42.01 -2.18 -13.64
C LYS A 43 42.33 -0.97 -14.50
N ASN A 44 43.41 -0.28 -14.14
CA ASN A 44 43.96 0.82 -14.93
C ASN A 44 44.42 0.33 -16.29
N ASP A 45 44.28 1.18 -17.31
CA ASP A 45 45.27 1.28 -18.37
C ASP A 45 45.52 2.76 -18.67
N VAL A 46 46.79 3.13 -18.85
CA VAL A 46 47.23 4.52 -18.94
C VAL A 46 47.98 4.75 -20.25
N ASN A 47 47.35 5.47 -21.16
CA ASN A 47 48.03 6.27 -22.17
C ASN A 47 47.13 7.45 -22.59
N GLY A 48 47.59 8.69 -22.69
CA GLY A 48 48.95 9.18 -22.44
C GLY A 48 49.59 9.89 -23.62
N GLU A 49 48.86 10.78 -24.31
CA GLU A 49 49.46 11.63 -25.34
C GLU A 49 49.01 13.09 -25.20
N THR A 50 49.90 14.02 -25.56
CA THR A 50 49.80 15.44 -25.19
C THR A 50 49.97 16.32 -26.42
N CYS A 51 49.07 17.29 -26.61
CA CYS A 51 49.34 18.41 -27.52
C CYS A 51 48.92 19.76 -26.91
N ARG A 52 49.54 20.83 -27.39
CA ARG A 52 49.61 22.15 -26.71
C ARG A 52 49.14 23.28 -27.62
N ARG A 53 48.38 24.23 -27.04
CA ARG A 53 48.19 25.62 -27.50
C ARG A 53 47.41 25.72 -28.84
N ASN A 54 46.71 26.80 -29.17
CA ASN A 54 47.00 28.22 -28.91
C ASN A 54 45.89 28.99 -28.18
N TYR A 55 46.29 30.13 -27.63
CA TYR A 55 45.39 31.23 -27.29
C TYR A 55 45.07 32.03 -28.55
N ASP A 56 43.93 32.70 -28.57
CA ASP A 56 43.89 34.06 -29.11
C ASP A 56 42.94 34.94 -28.26
N VAL A 57 43.16 36.25 -28.24
CA VAL A 57 42.50 37.17 -27.30
C VAL A 57 41.87 38.35 -28.04
N GLY A 58 40.55 38.31 -28.20
CA GLY A 58 39.74 39.44 -28.67
C GLY A 58 38.87 40.01 -27.55
N LYS A 59 39.25 41.18 -27.01
CA LYS A 59 38.37 42.03 -26.20
C LYS A 59 37.81 43.13 -27.08
N GLU A 60 36.50 43.38 -27.01
CA GLU A 60 35.94 44.72 -27.25
C GLU A 60 34.62 44.89 -26.50
N ASP A 61 34.55 45.88 -25.60
CA ASP A 61 33.39 46.16 -24.76
C ASP A 61 32.47 47.20 -25.43
N ILE A 62 31.23 46.84 -25.77
CA ILE A 62 30.20 47.82 -26.18
C ILE A 62 28.91 47.62 -25.39
N ILE A 63 28.68 48.50 -24.41
CA ILE A 63 27.43 48.59 -23.65
C ILE A 63 26.44 49.49 -24.39
N ARG A 64 25.35 48.94 -24.94
CA ARG A 64 24.11 49.69 -25.25
C ARG A 64 22.86 48.89 -24.87
N LYS A 65 21.76 49.63 -24.62
CA LYS A 65 20.60 49.17 -23.85
C LYS A 65 19.48 48.59 -24.71
N SER A 66 18.72 47.69 -24.06
CA SER A 66 17.24 47.55 -24.08
C SER A 66 16.49 47.17 -25.37
N ASP A 67 15.42 46.39 -25.14
CA ASP A 67 14.20 46.25 -25.94
C ASP A 67 14.30 45.56 -27.32
N ALA A 68 14.46 44.24 -27.27
CA ALA A 68 14.00 43.34 -28.32
C ALA A 68 13.05 42.28 -27.72
N ILE A 69 11.75 42.33 -28.07
CA ILE A 69 10.77 41.32 -27.65
C ILE A 69 11.10 40.00 -28.38
N GLN A 70 11.84 39.13 -27.71
CA GLN A 70 12.24 37.84 -28.27
C GLN A 70 11.03 36.90 -28.28
N ARG A 71 10.32 36.86 -29.42
CA ARG A 71 9.26 35.88 -29.70
C ARG A 71 9.80 34.47 -29.40
N THR A 72 9.29 33.85 -28.35
CA THR A 72 9.54 32.45 -28.01
C THR A 72 8.88 31.56 -29.05
N VAL A 73 9.62 31.31 -30.14
CA VAL A 73 9.31 30.21 -31.07
C VAL A 73 9.26 28.92 -30.22
N PRO A 74 8.17 28.15 -30.23
CA PRO A 74 8.14 26.87 -29.54
C PRO A 74 9.22 25.97 -30.11
N ARG A 75 10.31 25.79 -29.37
CA ARG A 75 11.25 24.71 -29.66
C ARG A 75 10.46 23.42 -29.49
N LYS A 76 10.33 22.66 -30.58
CA LYS A 76 9.90 21.25 -30.51
C LYS A 76 10.77 20.60 -29.41
N PRO A 77 10.19 19.92 -28.40
CA PRO A 77 11.02 19.19 -27.45
C PRO A 77 11.91 18.22 -28.23
N PRO A 78 13.12 17.90 -27.72
CA PRO A 78 13.92 16.83 -28.31
C PRO A 78 13.05 15.57 -28.38
N ASP A 79 13.23 14.75 -29.43
CA ASP A 79 12.53 13.46 -29.49
C ASP A 79 13.03 12.61 -28.30
N ARG A 80 12.16 12.50 -27.29
CA ARG A 80 12.39 11.80 -26.02
C ARG A 80 11.67 10.47 -26.08
N ASP A 81 12.42 9.39 -25.86
CA ASP A 81 11.91 8.01 -25.74
C ASP A 81 10.98 7.78 -24.53
N PHE A 82 10.69 8.83 -23.74
CA PHE A 82 9.94 8.74 -22.51
C PHE A 82 9.04 9.97 -22.25
N ILE A 83 8.06 9.77 -21.36
CA ILE A 83 7.20 10.81 -20.77
C ILE A 83 7.07 10.49 -19.28
N LEU A 84 7.07 11.51 -18.42
CA LEU A 84 6.67 11.40 -17.01
C LEU A 84 5.87 12.66 -16.64
N GLU A 85 4.56 12.51 -16.43
CA GLU A 85 3.63 13.62 -16.23
C GLU A 85 2.67 13.33 -15.05
N PRO A 86 2.67 14.16 -13.98
CA PRO A 86 1.65 14.11 -12.93
C PRO A 86 0.21 14.27 -13.48
N VAL A 87 -0.70 13.37 -13.09
CA VAL A 87 -2.11 13.42 -13.49
C VAL A 87 -2.91 14.20 -12.44
N ILE A 88 -2.89 15.53 -12.56
CA ILE A 88 -3.63 16.43 -11.68
C ILE A 88 -4.99 16.76 -12.31
N ILE A 89 -6.06 16.12 -11.84
CA ILE A 89 -7.42 16.30 -12.37
C ILE A 89 -8.01 17.68 -11.98
N ASN A 90 -7.67 18.17 -10.79
CA ASN A 90 -8.20 19.41 -10.23
C ASN A 90 -7.05 20.41 -10.02
N PRO A 91 -7.00 21.54 -10.76
CA PRO A 91 -5.86 22.46 -10.74
C PRO A 91 -5.75 23.30 -9.46
N LYS A 92 -6.58 23.03 -8.44
CA LYS A 92 -6.47 23.59 -7.07
C LYS A 92 -5.64 22.71 -6.13
N ILE A 93 -5.15 21.56 -6.60
CA ILE A 93 -4.24 20.69 -5.84
C ILE A 93 -2.81 21.20 -6.05
N GLU A 94 -2.14 21.61 -4.98
CA GLU A 94 -0.70 21.79 -4.98
C GLU A 94 -0.05 20.50 -4.46
N LEU A 95 0.91 19.94 -5.20
CA LEU A 95 1.63 18.75 -4.76
C LEU A 95 2.65 19.13 -3.67
N ALA A 96 2.75 18.29 -2.64
CA ALA A 96 3.73 18.42 -1.58
C ALA A 96 5.17 18.40 -2.13
N GLN A 97 6.13 19.05 -1.46
CA GLN A 97 7.50 19.17 -1.96
C GLN A 97 8.19 17.80 -2.11
N SER A 98 7.86 16.84 -1.25
CA SER A 98 8.22 15.43 -1.32
C SER A 98 7.77 14.77 -2.62
N ILE A 99 6.53 15.02 -3.06
CA ILE A 99 6.00 14.52 -4.34
C ILE A 99 6.75 15.17 -5.50
N TRP A 100 6.97 16.49 -5.47
CA TRP A 100 7.76 17.18 -6.50
C TRP A 100 9.20 16.65 -6.57
N ASN A 101 9.85 16.43 -5.42
CA ASN A 101 11.21 15.89 -5.34
C ASN A 101 11.27 14.46 -5.90
N MET A 102 10.29 13.61 -5.58
CA MET A 102 10.16 12.25 -6.14
C MET A 102 9.99 12.29 -7.66
N VAL A 103 9.05 13.10 -8.16
CA VAL A 103 8.77 13.23 -9.61
C VAL A 103 9.99 13.76 -10.36
N ASN A 104 10.66 14.80 -9.84
CA ASN A 104 11.84 15.38 -10.47
C ASN A 104 13.03 14.41 -10.44
N SER A 105 13.32 13.74 -9.33
CA SER A 105 14.41 12.75 -9.28
C SER A 105 14.14 11.52 -10.16
N THR A 106 12.88 11.11 -10.29
CA THR A 106 12.44 10.05 -11.23
C THR A 106 12.54 10.52 -12.69
N TYR A 107 12.22 11.78 -12.96
CA TYR A 107 12.41 12.42 -14.26
C TYR A 107 13.89 12.45 -14.64
N ASP A 108 14.76 12.93 -13.75
CA ASP A 108 16.20 13.07 -13.96
C ASP A 108 16.89 11.70 -14.18
N GLY A 109 16.39 10.63 -13.54
CA GLY A 109 16.77 9.25 -13.84
C GLY A 109 16.50 8.86 -15.30
N LEU A 110 15.27 9.12 -15.78
CA LEU A 110 14.87 8.81 -17.16
C LEU A 110 15.60 9.68 -18.20
N ASP A 111 15.77 10.98 -17.96
CA ASP A 111 16.52 11.90 -18.85
C ASP A 111 18.03 11.55 -18.87
N SER A 112 18.56 11.01 -17.76
CA SER A 112 19.91 10.42 -17.67
C SER A 112 20.01 8.99 -18.26
N GLY A 113 18.96 8.50 -18.92
CA GLY A 113 18.94 7.21 -19.60
C GLY A 113 18.93 5.99 -18.68
N LYS A 114 18.48 6.11 -17.43
CA LYS A 114 18.29 4.99 -16.50
C LYS A 114 16.94 4.33 -16.76
N TYR A 115 16.94 3.01 -16.88
CA TYR A 115 15.74 2.25 -17.26
C TYR A 115 14.97 1.83 -16.00
N PRO A 116 13.62 1.91 -15.99
CA PRO A 116 12.79 1.30 -14.96
C PRO A 116 13.06 -0.20 -14.83
N ILE A 117 13.38 -0.64 -13.61
CA ILE A 117 13.67 -2.05 -13.30
C ILE A 117 12.37 -2.70 -12.82
N ARG A 118 11.83 -3.62 -13.63
CA ARG A 118 10.67 -4.44 -13.24
C ARG A 118 11.05 -5.31 -12.04
N SER A 119 10.22 -5.32 -10.99
CA SER A 119 10.39 -6.19 -9.83
C SER A 119 10.46 -7.67 -10.24
N ALA A 120 11.22 -8.48 -9.50
CA ALA A 120 11.16 -9.93 -9.63
C ALA A 120 9.81 -10.50 -9.14
N GLU A 121 9.18 -9.83 -8.17
CA GLU A 121 8.08 -10.32 -7.33
C GLU A 121 6.73 -9.64 -7.61
N GLY A 122 5.67 -10.16 -7.00
CA GLY A 122 4.31 -9.67 -7.15
C GLY A 122 3.61 -10.15 -8.44
N THR A 123 2.29 -10.00 -8.48
CA THR A 123 1.39 -10.55 -9.51
C THR A 123 1.15 -9.62 -10.71
N GLY A 124 1.56 -8.35 -10.61
CA GLY A 124 1.41 -7.32 -11.66
C GLY A 124 2.74 -6.78 -12.18
N GLY A 125 2.65 -5.69 -12.95
CA GLY A 125 3.77 -4.83 -13.29
C GLY A 125 4.06 -3.82 -12.19
N ALA A 126 5.22 -3.95 -11.55
CA ALA A 126 5.77 -2.96 -10.64
C ALA A 126 7.20 -2.65 -11.05
N TYR A 127 7.54 -1.36 -11.13
CA TYR A 127 8.78 -0.87 -11.73
C TYR A 127 9.52 0.09 -10.80
N PHE A 128 10.69 -0.31 -10.32
CA PHE A 128 11.59 0.56 -9.58
C PHE A 128 12.23 1.58 -10.52
N MET A 129 12.06 2.86 -10.21
CA MET A 129 12.63 3.98 -10.92
C MET A 129 13.92 4.41 -10.22
N LEU A 130 14.97 4.68 -11.00
CA LEU A 130 16.29 5.04 -10.49
C LEU A 130 16.49 6.56 -10.42
N ASP A 131 17.45 6.99 -9.59
CA ASP A 131 18.02 8.34 -9.63
C ASP A 131 18.93 8.57 -10.86
N SER A 132 19.34 9.82 -11.11
CA SER A 132 20.23 10.17 -12.23
C SER A 132 21.61 9.50 -12.17
N ALA A 133 22.07 9.10 -10.97
CA ALA A 133 23.27 8.29 -10.82
C ALA A 133 23.06 6.82 -11.24
N GLY A 134 21.85 6.28 -11.10
CA GLY A 134 21.57 4.85 -11.22
C GLY A 134 22.05 4.05 -10.00
N GLN A 135 22.09 4.70 -8.83
CA GLN A 135 22.59 4.15 -7.56
C GLN A 135 21.48 3.93 -6.53
N LYS A 136 20.39 4.68 -6.59
CA LYS A 136 19.25 4.56 -5.65
C LYS A 136 17.92 4.41 -6.38
N TYR A 137 17.00 3.67 -5.77
CA TYR A 137 15.59 3.71 -6.16
C TYR A 137 14.92 4.96 -5.58
N VAL A 138 14.12 5.65 -6.39
CA VAL A 138 13.44 6.92 -6.06
C VAL A 138 11.94 6.70 -5.89
N SER A 139 11.35 5.87 -6.74
CA SER A 139 9.92 5.58 -6.74
C SER A 139 9.61 4.21 -7.34
N VAL A 140 8.42 3.70 -7.05
CA VAL A 140 7.83 2.51 -7.69
C VAL A 140 6.66 2.96 -8.56
N PHE A 141 6.67 2.60 -9.84
CA PHE A 141 5.56 2.81 -10.76
C PHE A 141 4.78 1.51 -10.99
N LYS A 142 3.45 1.56 -10.83
CA LYS A 142 2.53 0.43 -11.06
C LYS A 142 1.50 0.79 -12.15
N PRO A 143 1.66 0.32 -13.40
CA PRO A 143 0.74 0.64 -14.50
C PRO A 143 -0.62 -0.06 -14.36
N ILE A 144 -1.71 0.69 -14.55
CA ILE A 144 -3.11 0.21 -14.55
C ILE A 144 -3.34 -0.96 -15.51
N ASP A 145 -2.73 -0.90 -16.69
CA ASP A 145 -2.88 -1.94 -17.73
C ASP A 145 -1.99 -3.17 -17.50
N GLU A 146 -1.12 -3.13 -16.48
CA GLU A 146 -0.24 -4.23 -16.05
C GLU A 146 -0.63 -4.80 -14.67
N GLU A 147 -1.73 -4.33 -14.07
CA GLU A 147 -2.30 -4.92 -12.86
C GLU A 147 -2.55 -6.44 -13.03
N PRO A 148 -2.70 -7.21 -11.94
CA PRO A 148 -3.07 -8.61 -12.02
C PRO A 148 -4.35 -8.81 -12.84
N MET A 149 -4.33 -9.78 -13.76
CA MET A 149 -5.42 -10.06 -14.71
C MET A 149 -5.76 -8.92 -15.70
N ALA A 150 -4.90 -7.90 -15.83
CA ALA A 150 -5.01 -6.83 -16.83
C ALA A 150 -4.46 -7.21 -18.21
N VAL A 151 -4.86 -6.45 -19.24
CA VAL A 151 -4.60 -6.74 -20.66
C VAL A 151 -3.11 -6.86 -21.03
N ASN A 152 -2.23 -6.12 -20.35
CA ASN A 152 -0.78 -6.15 -20.57
C ASN A 152 -0.03 -6.72 -19.35
N ASN A 153 -0.67 -7.54 -18.51
CA ASN A 153 -0.05 -8.14 -17.32
C ASN A 153 1.29 -8.86 -17.65
N PRO A 154 2.43 -8.48 -17.04
CA PRO A 154 3.75 -9.05 -17.38
C PRO A 154 4.03 -10.41 -16.75
N ARG A 155 3.12 -10.96 -15.93
CA ARG A 155 3.25 -12.27 -15.27
C ARG A 155 2.54 -13.40 -16.01
N GLY A 156 1.79 -13.09 -17.08
CA GLY A 156 1.03 -14.08 -17.84
C GLY A 156 -0.22 -14.59 -17.11
N LEU A 157 -0.74 -13.84 -16.14
CA LEU A 157 -2.04 -14.14 -15.53
C LEU A 157 -3.17 -14.02 -16.57
N PRO A 158 -4.23 -14.83 -16.48
CA PRO A 158 -5.37 -14.76 -17.40
C PRO A 158 -6.09 -13.42 -17.30
N LEU A 159 -6.56 -12.89 -18.42
CA LEU A 159 -7.38 -11.68 -18.49
C LEU A 159 -8.70 -11.87 -17.73
N SER A 160 -9.07 -10.90 -16.89
CA SER A 160 -10.39 -10.88 -16.24
C SER A 160 -11.51 -10.66 -17.27
N LEU A 161 -12.56 -11.49 -17.22
CA LEU A 161 -13.66 -11.48 -18.21
C LEU A 161 -14.90 -10.67 -17.75
N ASP A 162 -15.08 -10.53 -16.44
CA ASP A 162 -16.13 -9.73 -15.78
C ASP A 162 -15.56 -8.44 -15.14
N GLY A 163 -14.23 -8.31 -15.12
CA GLY A 163 -13.50 -7.19 -14.54
C GLY A 163 -13.29 -7.29 -13.04
N GLU A 164 -13.58 -8.43 -12.39
CA GLU A 164 -13.17 -8.70 -11.00
C GLU A 164 -11.64 -8.89 -10.92
N GLY A 165 -11.02 -8.37 -9.85
CA GLY A 165 -9.58 -8.52 -9.58
C GLY A 165 -9.24 -9.80 -8.80
N LEU A 166 -8.01 -9.89 -8.29
CA LEU A 166 -7.58 -11.03 -7.46
C LEU A 166 -8.26 -11.10 -6.07
N LYS A 167 -8.91 -10.01 -5.63
CA LYS A 167 -9.61 -9.92 -4.34
C LYS A 167 -11.08 -9.57 -4.57
N LYS A 168 -11.97 -10.18 -3.81
CA LYS A 168 -13.41 -9.94 -3.86
C LYS A 168 -13.76 -8.50 -3.59
N GLY A 169 -14.72 -8.00 -4.38
CA GLY A 169 -15.10 -6.58 -4.39
C GLY A 169 -14.04 -5.62 -4.94
N THR A 170 -12.97 -6.09 -5.56
CA THR A 170 -12.00 -5.26 -6.29
C THR A 170 -12.12 -5.46 -7.80
N ARG A 171 -11.64 -4.48 -8.59
CA ARG A 171 -11.70 -4.52 -10.05
C ARG A 171 -10.33 -4.29 -10.67
N VAL A 172 -10.07 -4.98 -11.79
CA VAL A 172 -8.84 -4.80 -12.58
C VAL A 172 -8.77 -3.38 -13.12
N GLY A 173 -7.60 -2.75 -13.02
CA GLY A 173 -7.36 -1.38 -13.44
C GLY A 173 -7.82 -0.32 -12.43
N GLN A 174 -8.02 -0.71 -11.17
CA GLN A 174 -8.37 0.21 -10.07
C GLN A 174 -7.32 0.23 -8.93
N GLY A 175 -6.33 -0.66 -8.93
CA GLY A 175 -5.30 -0.71 -7.90
C GLY A 175 -4.51 0.60 -7.78
N ALA A 176 -4.16 1.21 -8.91
CA ALA A 176 -3.46 2.51 -8.94
C ALA A 176 -4.25 3.66 -8.27
N PHE A 177 -5.59 3.64 -8.33
CA PHE A 177 -6.43 4.63 -7.65
C PHE A 177 -6.46 4.40 -6.13
N ARG A 178 -6.47 3.13 -5.72
CA ARG A 178 -6.51 2.70 -4.31
C ARG A 178 -5.19 3.01 -3.59
N GLU A 179 -4.06 2.84 -4.27
CA GLU A 179 -2.73 3.31 -3.83
C GLU A 179 -2.68 4.82 -3.57
N VAL A 180 -3.19 5.64 -4.50
CA VAL A 180 -3.26 7.11 -4.32
C VAL A 180 -4.24 7.47 -3.20
N ALA A 181 -5.38 6.77 -3.12
CA ALA A 181 -6.39 6.99 -2.08
C ALA A 181 -5.85 6.70 -0.67
N ALA A 182 -5.04 5.65 -0.50
CA ALA A 182 -4.43 5.33 0.79
C ALA A 182 -3.52 6.46 1.29
N TYR A 183 -2.69 7.04 0.42
CA TYR A 183 -1.85 8.20 0.76
C TYR A 183 -2.69 9.47 1.05
N VAL A 184 -3.72 9.74 0.24
CA VAL A 184 -4.60 10.91 0.40
C VAL A 184 -5.42 10.82 1.71
N LEU A 185 -5.86 9.62 2.09
CA LEU A 185 -6.66 9.37 3.29
C LEU A 185 -5.83 9.05 4.55
N ASP A 186 -4.51 8.84 4.42
CA ASP A 186 -3.61 8.79 5.57
C ASP A 186 -3.32 10.21 6.08
N HIS A 187 -4.24 10.73 6.90
CA HIS A 187 -4.19 12.08 7.44
C HIS A 187 -3.09 12.22 8.51
N PRO A 188 -2.38 13.37 8.60
CA PRO A 188 -1.43 13.61 9.67
C PRO A 188 -2.12 13.71 11.05
N LEU A 189 -1.34 13.53 12.12
CA LEU A 189 -1.86 13.65 13.49
C LEU A 189 -2.39 15.06 13.82
N SER A 190 -1.98 16.09 13.05
CA SER A 190 -2.44 17.47 13.15
C SER A 190 -3.87 17.70 12.64
N GLY A 191 -4.50 16.69 12.00
CA GLY A 191 -5.82 16.75 11.40
C GLY A 191 -5.81 16.32 9.93
N ARG A 192 -6.84 16.72 9.17
CA ARG A 192 -7.01 16.37 7.75
C ARG A 192 -5.76 16.70 6.93
N ARG A 193 -5.37 15.82 6.00
CA ARG A 193 -4.31 16.09 5.01
C ARG A 193 -4.70 17.33 4.21
N LYS A 194 -3.90 18.39 4.38
CA LYS A 194 -4.08 19.67 3.69
C LYS A 194 -3.82 19.48 2.20
N LEU A 195 -4.43 20.33 1.38
CA LEU A 195 -4.09 20.46 -0.05
C LEU A 195 -2.70 21.09 -0.29
N PHE A 196 -1.95 21.37 0.78
CA PHE A 196 -0.67 22.08 0.78
C PHE A 196 0.21 21.53 1.92
N GLY A 197 1.44 21.11 1.63
CA GLY A 197 2.49 20.80 2.61
C GLY A 197 2.80 19.32 2.85
N ASP A 198 3.93 19.09 3.49
CA ASP A 198 4.64 17.80 3.58
C ASP A 198 4.44 17.07 4.92
N GLU A 199 3.27 17.21 5.54
CA GLU A 199 2.98 16.53 6.80
C GLU A 199 2.78 15.02 6.58
N THR A 200 3.64 14.22 7.22
CA THR A 200 3.57 12.75 7.22
C THR A 200 2.22 12.27 7.74
N GLY A 201 1.61 11.32 7.05
CA GLY A 201 0.36 10.71 7.51
C GLY A 201 0.54 9.93 8.81
N PHE A 202 -0.57 9.67 9.51
CA PHE A 202 -0.57 8.95 10.78
C PHE A 202 0.02 7.55 10.62
N ALA A 203 -0.39 6.81 9.58
CA ALA A 203 0.09 5.47 9.28
C ALA A 203 1.46 5.46 8.58
N GLY A 204 1.84 6.54 7.90
CA GLY A 204 3.13 6.68 7.23
C GLY A 204 3.15 6.15 5.80
N VAL A 205 2.00 6.17 5.09
CA VAL A 205 1.94 5.77 3.68
C VAL A 205 2.88 6.67 2.85
N PRO A 206 3.80 6.11 2.04
CA PRO A 206 4.72 6.93 1.25
C PRO A 206 3.97 7.83 0.24
N PRO A 207 4.48 9.04 -0.06
CA PRO A 207 3.90 9.94 -1.04
C PRO A 207 3.57 9.24 -2.36
N THR A 208 2.28 9.22 -2.72
CA THR A 208 1.76 8.45 -3.86
C THR A 208 0.90 9.32 -4.77
N LEU A 209 1.20 9.30 -6.08
CA LEU A 209 0.65 10.19 -7.09
C LEU A 209 0.21 9.41 -8.34
N MET A 210 -0.97 9.72 -8.88
CA MET A 210 -1.38 9.22 -10.20
C MET A 210 -0.50 9.87 -11.28
N THR A 211 0.19 9.06 -12.09
CA THR A 211 1.20 9.52 -13.05
C THR A 211 0.99 8.86 -14.42
N LYS A 212 1.18 9.63 -15.48
CA LYS A 212 1.26 9.17 -16.86
C LYS A 212 2.73 8.98 -17.22
N CYS A 213 3.13 7.76 -17.56
CA CYS A 213 4.50 7.40 -17.88
C CYS A 213 4.59 6.64 -19.21
N LEU A 214 5.51 7.05 -20.08
CA LEU A 214 5.90 6.31 -21.28
C LEU A 214 7.35 5.89 -21.10
N HIS A 215 7.67 4.60 -21.18
CA HIS A 215 9.05 4.13 -21.30
C HIS A 215 9.09 2.69 -21.83
N LYS A 216 9.99 2.40 -22.79
CA LYS A 216 10.13 1.11 -23.48
C LYS A 216 10.55 -0.11 -22.62
N ALA A 217 10.62 0.04 -21.30
CA ALA A 217 10.83 -1.06 -20.34
C ALA A 217 9.50 -1.63 -19.78
N PHE A 218 8.40 -0.89 -19.92
CA PHE A 218 7.06 -1.34 -19.56
C PHE A 218 6.55 -2.43 -20.53
N ASN A 219 5.54 -3.20 -20.13
CA ASN A 219 5.05 -4.32 -20.92
C ASN A 219 4.07 -3.84 -22.00
N TYR A 220 4.45 -3.99 -23.28
CA TYR A 220 3.67 -3.53 -24.43
C TYR A 220 3.31 -4.70 -25.37
N PRO A 221 2.07 -4.74 -25.90
CA PRO A 221 1.65 -5.81 -26.80
C PRO A 221 2.16 -5.59 -28.23
N ARG A 222 2.27 -4.32 -28.67
CA ARG A 222 2.75 -3.92 -30.02
C ARG A 222 3.36 -2.51 -30.05
N GLU A 223 2.60 -1.52 -29.58
CA GLU A 223 2.92 -0.09 -29.74
C GLU A 223 3.27 0.56 -28.40
N LEU A 224 4.17 1.54 -28.44
CA LEU A 224 4.64 2.32 -27.28
C LEU A 224 3.63 3.42 -26.92
N THR A 225 2.67 3.09 -26.06
CA THR A 225 1.66 4.03 -25.56
C THR A 225 2.00 4.57 -24.16
N PRO A 226 1.64 5.82 -23.82
CA PRO A 226 1.77 6.31 -22.45
C PRO A 226 0.80 5.54 -21.53
N LYS A 227 1.36 4.90 -20.49
CA LYS A 227 0.60 4.18 -19.47
C LYS A 227 0.23 5.14 -18.34
N ILE A 228 -0.85 4.82 -17.62
CA ILE A 228 -1.27 5.55 -16.41
C ILE A 228 -1.12 4.58 -15.24
N GLY A 229 -0.65 5.06 -14.09
CA GLY A 229 -0.37 4.23 -12.93
C GLY A 229 -0.07 5.03 -11.67
N SER A 230 -0.02 4.37 -10.52
CA SER A 230 0.46 4.99 -9.29
C SER A 230 1.99 5.08 -9.31
N LEU A 231 2.52 6.24 -8.93
CA LEU A 231 3.93 6.48 -8.64
C LEU A 231 4.05 6.73 -7.14
N GLN A 232 4.65 5.78 -6.42
CA GLN A 232 4.82 5.80 -4.97
C GLN A 232 6.29 6.02 -4.62
N MET A 233 6.59 6.87 -3.65
CA MET A 233 7.96 7.16 -3.23
C MET A 233 8.63 5.90 -2.66
N PHE A 234 9.82 5.58 -3.14
CA PHE A 234 10.61 4.48 -2.57
C PHE A 234 11.17 4.93 -1.21
N THR A 235 11.08 4.06 -0.21
CA THR A 235 11.57 4.33 1.14
C THR A 235 12.74 3.41 1.47
N GLU A 236 13.83 4.00 1.98
CA GLU A 236 14.97 3.20 2.47
C GLU A 236 14.53 2.41 3.71
N ASN A 237 14.74 1.10 3.65
CA ASN A 237 14.19 0.11 4.58
C ASN A 237 15.19 -1.05 4.78
N SER A 238 14.89 -1.92 5.74
CA SER A 238 15.69 -3.07 6.17
C SER A 238 14.98 -4.42 5.90
N GLY A 239 14.12 -4.48 4.88
CA GLY A 239 13.27 -5.63 4.58
C GLY A 239 11.81 -5.46 5.02
N SER A 240 11.00 -6.50 4.84
CA SER A 240 9.59 -6.52 5.24
C SER A 240 9.41 -7.10 6.66
N CYS A 241 8.17 -7.13 7.15
CA CYS A 241 7.84 -7.83 8.39
C CYS A 241 7.86 -9.36 8.28
N GLU A 242 8.00 -9.96 7.09
CA GLU A 242 8.06 -11.43 6.93
C GLU A 242 9.38 -12.02 7.43
N ASP A 243 10.47 -11.25 7.36
CA ASP A 243 11.81 -11.64 7.86
C ASP A 243 11.98 -11.46 9.38
N MET A 244 10.97 -10.94 10.11
CA MET A 244 11.12 -10.55 11.52
C MET A 244 10.01 -11.07 12.44
N GLY A 245 10.39 -11.52 13.64
CA GLY A 245 9.45 -11.99 14.65
C GLY A 245 8.54 -10.87 15.18
N PRO A 246 7.20 -11.01 15.14
CA PRO A 246 6.27 -9.89 15.32
C PRO A 246 6.31 -9.25 16.72
N GLY A 247 6.80 -9.97 17.75
CA GLY A 247 7.01 -9.41 19.08
C GLY A 247 8.03 -8.27 19.17
N ALA A 248 8.82 -8.01 18.13
CA ALA A 248 9.80 -6.93 18.08
C ALA A 248 9.22 -5.56 17.66
N PHE A 249 8.02 -5.52 17.08
CA PHE A 249 7.48 -4.29 16.50
C PHE A 249 6.92 -3.33 17.56
N PRO A 250 7.16 -2.00 17.48
CA PRO A 250 6.61 -1.08 18.47
C PRO A 250 5.09 -0.97 18.37
N VAL A 251 4.41 -0.96 19.53
CA VAL A 251 2.94 -0.96 19.64
C VAL A 251 2.30 0.18 18.85
N LYS A 252 2.88 1.40 18.93
CA LYS A 252 2.40 2.58 18.20
C LYS A 252 2.39 2.37 16.68
N GLU A 253 3.37 1.66 16.12
CA GLU A 253 3.49 1.45 14.69
C GLU A 253 2.49 0.39 14.17
N VAL A 254 2.18 -0.63 14.97
CA VAL A 254 1.09 -1.57 14.67
C VAL A 254 -0.28 -0.90 14.80
N HIS A 255 -0.45 -0.01 15.79
CA HIS A 255 -1.69 0.76 16.00
C HIS A 255 -1.93 1.76 14.87
N LYS A 256 -0.87 2.41 14.37
CA LYS A 256 -0.88 3.25 13.16
C LYS A 256 -1.46 2.52 11.94
N ILE A 257 -0.88 1.36 11.62
CA ILE A 257 -1.27 0.56 10.44
C ILE A 257 -2.70 0.01 10.59
N SER A 258 -3.05 -0.54 11.75
CA SER A 258 -4.40 -1.08 11.98
C SER A 258 -5.52 -0.04 11.83
N VAL A 259 -5.29 1.22 12.23
CA VAL A 259 -6.28 2.31 12.00
C VAL A 259 -6.52 2.56 10.51
N LEU A 260 -5.46 2.55 9.69
CA LEU A 260 -5.60 2.73 8.24
C LEU A 260 -6.27 1.51 7.60
N ASP A 261 -5.80 0.30 7.88
CA ASP A 261 -6.29 -0.92 7.24
C ASP A 261 -7.74 -1.24 7.61
N ILE A 262 -8.16 -0.98 8.86
CA ILE A 262 -9.56 -1.07 9.28
C ILE A 262 -10.38 -0.06 8.46
N ARG A 263 -10.03 1.25 8.49
CA ARG A 263 -10.79 2.28 7.77
C ARG A 263 -10.86 2.04 6.27
N LEU A 264 -9.78 1.58 5.64
CA LEU A 264 -9.76 1.27 4.22
C LEU A 264 -10.22 -0.15 3.89
N ALA A 265 -10.64 -0.97 4.87
CA ALA A 265 -11.06 -2.37 4.67
C ALA A 265 -10.09 -3.16 3.78
N ASN A 266 -8.80 -3.17 4.14
CA ASN A 266 -7.75 -3.72 3.29
C ASN A 266 -7.89 -5.25 3.11
N ALA A 267 -8.00 -5.70 1.86
CA ALA A 267 -8.13 -7.11 1.51
C ALA A 267 -6.80 -7.85 1.34
N ASP A 268 -5.64 -7.19 1.54
CA ASP A 268 -4.33 -7.81 1.30
C ASP A 268 -3.18 -7.30 2.21
N ARG A 269 -3.47 -6.99 3.49
CA ARG A 269 -2.39 -6.71 4.44
C ARG A 269 -1.76 -8.00 4.97
N HIS A 270 -0.83 -8.57 4.20
CA HIS A 270 0.19 -9.49 4.71
C HIS A 270 1.44 -8.74 5.18
N ALA A 271 2.33 -9.43 5.89
CA ALA A 271 3.53 -8.84 6.48
C ALA A 271 4.54 -8.30 5.44
N GLY A 272 4.55 -8.86 4.22
CA GLY A 272 5.36 -8.37 3.09
C GLY A 272 4.99 -6.95 2.66
N ASN A 273 3.71 -6.59 2.81
CA ASN A 273 3.19 -5.25 2.53
C ASN A 273 3.42 -4.26 3.70
N ILE A 274 4.31 -4.59 4.64
CA ILE A 274 4.78 -3.71 5.71
C ILE A 274 6.31 -3.73 5.70
N LEU A 275 6.92 -2.60 5.34
CA LEU A 275 8.39 -2.44 5.39
C LEU A 275 8.84 -2.00 6.78
N ILE A 276 10.04 -2.41 7.17
CA ILE A 276 10.68 -1.99 8.42
C ILE A 276 11.80 -1.01 8.09
N SER A 277 11.76 0.19 8.67
CA SER A 277 12.87 1.15 8.62
C SER A 277 13.28 1.56 10.04
N LYS A 278 14.22 2.49 10.18
CA LYS A 278 14.70 3.00 11.47
C LYS A 278 14.73 4.53 11.47
N GLU A 279 14.25 5.15 12.53
CA GLU A 279 14.41 6.59 12.74
C GLU A 279 15.89 6.93 12.98
N GLU A 280 16.48 7.77 12.13
CA GLU A 280 17.89 8.21 12.23
C GLU A 280 18.23 8.85 13.58
N SER A 281 17.22 9.44 14.23
CA SER A 281 17.31 10.19 15.48
C SER A 281 17.52 9.33 16.74
N ASN A 282 17.08 8.06 16.71
CA ASN A 282 16.99 7.20 17.90
C ASN A 282 17.19 5.69 17.62
N ASN A 283 17.36 5.27 16.36
CA ASN A 283 17.40 3.87 15.91
C ASN A 283 16.15 3.02 16.26
N GLN A 284 15.03 3.64 16.59
CA GLN A 284 13.75 2.94 16.81
C GLN A 284 13.20 2.45 15.48
N SER A 285 12.69 1.22 15.45
CA SER A 285 12.01 0.66 14.27
C SER A 285 10.74 1.45 13.95
N VAL A 286 10.57 1.80 12.68
CA VAL A 286 9.34 2.40 12.12
C VAL A 286 8.76 1.40 11.13
N LEU A 287 7.43 1.26 11.10
CA LEU A 287 6.73 0.45 10.11
C LEU A 287 6.16 1.36 9.02
N ILE A 288 6.34 0.97 7.75
CA ILE A 288 5.89 1.72 6.59
C ILE A 288 4.92 0.82 5.80
N PRO A 289 3.60 1.10 5.83
CA PRO A 289 2.63 0.36 5.03
C PRO A 289 2.78 0.72 3.54
N ILE A 290 2.84 -0.31 2.69
CA ILE A 290 2.89 -0.20 1.23
C ILE A 290 1.76 -1.03 0.59
N ASP A 291 1.69 -1.05 -0.74
CA ASP A 291 0.80 -1.91 -1.54
C ASP A 291 -0.68 -1.91 -1.11
N HIS A 292 -1.36 -0.78 -1.33
CA HIS A 292 -2.78 -0.61 -1.01
C HIS A 292 -3.70 -0.92 -2.21
N GLY A 293 -3.20 -1.65 -3.22
CA GLY A 293 -3.95 -1.96 -4.45
C GLY A 293 -5.30 -2.66 -4.22
N TYR A 294 -5.47 -3.33 -3.08
CA TYR A 294 -6.68 -4.05 -2.69
C TYR A 294 -7.43 -3.45 -1.48
N CYS A 295 -7.22 -2.17 -1.18
CA CYS A 295 -8.06 -1.46 -0.20
C CYS A 295 -9.35 -0.89 -0.85
N LEU A 296 -10.32 -0.51 -0.02
CA LEU A 296 -11.65 0.04 -0.37
C LEU A 296 -12.54 -0.89 -1.25
N PRO A 297 -12.61 -2.22 -1.01
CA PRO A 297 -13.44 -3.14 -1.80
C PRO A 297 -14.95 -2.83 -1.70
N THR A 298 -15.76 -3.39 -2.59
CA THR A 298 -17.24 -3.26 -2.55
C THR A 298 -17.93 -4.19 -1.54
N SER A 299 -17.17 -5.07 -0.88
CA SER A 299 -17.62 -6.02 0.15
C SER A 299 -16.48 -6.28 1.13
N PHE A 300 -16.78 -6.82 2.32
CA PHE A 300 -15.78 -7.12 3.35
C PHE A 300 -15.17 -8.54 3.24
N GLU A 301 -15.67 -9.36 2.31
CA GLU A 301 -15.39 -10.80 2.13
C GLU A 301 -13.91 -11.21 2.25
N ASP A 302 -13.00 -10.49 1.60
CA ASP A 302 -11.55 -10.78 1.58
C ASP A 302 -10.72 -9.93 2.56
N CYS A 303 -11.35 -9.20 3.50
CA CYS A 303 -10.61 -8.37 4.48
C CYS A 303 -9.56 -9.20 5.23
N THR A 304 -8.29 -8.81 5.10
CA THR A 304 -7.13 -9.62 5.51
C THR A 304 -6.12 -8.74 6.24
N PHE A 305 -5.93 -9.02 7.54
CA PHE A 305 -5.09 -8.22 8.45
C PHE A 305 -4.10 -9.11 9.22
N GLU A 306 -2.90 -9.31 8.70
CA GLU A 306 -1.84 -10.13 9.35
C GLU A 306 -1.48 -9.61 10.75
N TRP A 307 -1.56 -8.30 10.98
CA TRP A 307 -1.29 -7.70 12.30
C TRP A 307 -2.27 -8.13 13.40
N LEU A 308 -3.40 -8.78 13.08
CA LEU A 308 -4.28 -9.40 14.08
C LEU A 308 -3.55 -10.45 14.93
N TYR A 309 -2.59 -11.17 14.35
CA TYR A 309 -1.87 -12.24 15.03
C TYR A 309 -0.67 -11.72 15.86
N TRP A 310 -0.46 -10.41 15.87
CA TRP A 310 0.66 -9.77 16.55
C TRP A 310 0.26 -9.28 17.96
N PRO A 311 1.06 -9.52 19.02
CA PRO A 311 0.71 -9.18 20.41
C PRO A 311 0.30 -7.72 20.67
N GLN A 312 0.75 -6.80 19.82
CA GLN A 312 0.48 -5.37 19.85
C GLN A 312 -1.00 -5.05 19.54
N ALA A 313 -1.66 -5.83 18.66
CA ALA A 313 -3.07 -5.64 18.33
C ALA A 313 -4.00 -5.97 19.50
N CYS A 314 -3.55 -6.78 20.46
CA CYS A 314 -4.27 -7.06 21.70
C CYS A 314 -4.14 -5.95 22.76
N GLN A 315 -3.36 -4.89 22.52
CA GLN A 315 -3.21 -3.76 23.43
C GLN A 315 -4.22 -2.64 23.08
N PRO A 316 -4.78 -1.91 24.05
CA PRO A 316 -5.69 -0.81 23.78
C PRO A 316 -4.98 0.36 23.08
N TYR A 317 -5.69 1.04 22.19
CA TYR A 317 -5.18 2.23 21.51
C TYR A 317 -4.75 3.33 22.50
N SER A 318 -3.68 4.05 22.17
CA SER A 318 -3.23 5.20 22.97
C SER A 318 -4.24 6.36 22.93
N PRO A 319 -4.31 7.24 23.95
CA PRO A 319 -5.21 8.40 23.92
C PRO A 319 -5.02 9.30 22.68
N GLU A 320 -3.78 9.47 22.22
CA GLU A 320 -3.43 10.19 20.99
C GLU A 320 -4.07 9.52 19.76
N THR A 321 -4.00 8.19 19.67
CA THR A 321 -4.64 7.39 18.62
C THR A 321 -6.17 7.47 18.70
N ILE A 322 -6.74 7.50 19.91
CA ILE A 322 -8.18 7.61 20.13
C ILE A 322 -8.72 8.97 19.63
N GLU A 323 -8.04 10.08 19.93
CA GLU A 323 -8.46 11.40 19.42
C GLU A 323 -8.27 11.52 17.91
N TYR A 324 -7.20 10.93 17.34
CA TYR A 324 -7.06 10.83 15.88
C TYR A 324 -8.25 10.09 15.25
N ILE A 325 -8.62 8.91 15.76
CA ILE A 325 -9.76 8.11 15.27
C ILE A 325 -11.08 8.89 15.38
N LYS A 326 -11.30 9.63 16.46
CA LYS A 326 -12.49 10.49 16.63
C LYS A 326 -12.59 11.57 15.56
N SER A 327 -11.45 12.11 15.09
CA SER A 327 -11.39 13.18 14.10
C SER A 327 -11.69 12.77 12.65
N LEU A 328 -11.65 11.47 12.33
CA LEU A 328 -11.88 10.94 10.99
C LEU A 328 -13.35 11.07 10.55
N ASP A 329 -13.61 11.51 9.32
CA ASP A 329 -14.95 11.67 8.76
C ASP A 329 -15.03 11.10 7.34
N ALA A 330 -15.92 10.11 7.14
CA ALA A 330 -16.02 9.38 5.89
C ALA A 330 -16.64 10.20 4.74
N GLU A 331 -17.51 11.19 5.02
CA GLU A 331 -18.07 12.03 3.96
C GLU A 331 -17.04 13.05 3.46
N GLU A 332 -16.23 13.61 4.37
CA GLU A 332 -15.09 14.45 4.01
C GLU A 332 -14.02 13.66 3.26
N ASP A 333 -13.75 12.42 3.66
CA ASP A 333 -12.83 11.50 2.94
C ASP A 333 -13.31 11.23 1.51
N ILE A 334 -14.60 10.92 1.31
CA ILE A 334 -15.20 10.70 -0.01
C ILE A 334 -15.15 11.97 -0.86
N ALA A 335 -15.46 13.13 -0.26
CA ALA A 335 -15.35 14.42 -0.94
C ALA A 335 -13.90 14.75 -1.33
N LEU A 336 -12.91 14.38 -0.51
CA LEU A 336 -11.49 14.56 -0.79
C LEU A 336 -11.02 13.67 -1.95
N LEU A 337 -11.39 12.38 -1.97
CA LEU A 337 -11.10 11.49 -3.11
C LEU A 337 -11.69 12.03 -4.42
N LYS A 338 -12.95 12.50 -4.38
CA LYS A 338 -13.61 13.15 -5.52
C LYS A 338 -12.89 14.43 -5.94
N PHE A 339 -12.39 15.23 -4.99
CA PHE A 339 -11.58 16.42 -5.25
C PHE A 339 -10.23 16.10 -5.91
N HIS A 340 -9.61 14.97 -5.54
CA HIS A 340 -8.41 14.41 -6.17
C HIS A 340 -8.68 13.72 -7.53
N GLY A 341 -9.95 13.60 -7.94
CA GLY A 341 -10.34 13.10 -9.25
C GLY A 341 -10.79 11.63 -9.30
N TRP A 342 -10.88 10.94 -8.16
CA TRP A 342 -11.48 9.61 -8.10
C TRP A 342 -12.89 9.69 -7.51
N ASP A 343 -13.90 9.58 -8.38
CA ASP A 343 -15.29 9.47 -7.94
C ASP A 343 -15.53 8.04 -7.42
N LEU A 344 -15.46 7.88 -6.09
CA LEU A 344 -15.49 6.58 -5.43
C LEU A 344 -16.83 5.87 -5.69
N PRO A 345 -16.85 4.61 -6.20
CA PRO A 345 -18.09 3.86 -6.41
C PRO A 345 -18.93 3.76 -5.13
N VAL A 346 -20.26 3.76 -5.26
CA VAL A 346 -21.19 3.86 -4.13
C VAL A 346 -20.97 2.74 -3.12
N GLU A 347 -20.65 1.53 -3.59
CA GLU A 347 -20.36 0.35 -2.79
C GLU A 347 -19.03 0.48 -2.05
N CYS A 348 -17.97 0.97 -2.71
CA CYS A 348 -16.69 1.29 -2.06
C CYS A 348 -16.83 2.41 -1.01
N ALA A 349 -17.69 3.39 -1.29
CA ALA A 349 -18.02 4.48 -0.37
C ALA A 349 -18.83 3.99 0.83
N ARG A 350 -19.74 3.03 0.64
CA ARG A 350 -20.43 2.32 1.73
C ARG A 350 -19.45 1.58 2.63
N THR A 351 -18.51 0.82 2.05
CA THR A 351 -17.44 0.14 2.79
C THR A 351 -16.68 1.12 3.69
N LEU A 352 -16.19 2.25 3.14
CA LEU A 352 -15.46 3.28 3.89
C LEU A 352 -16.28 3.93 5.03
N ARG A 353 -17.58 4.13 4.83
CA ARG A 353 -18.48 4.65 5.88
C ARG A 353 -18.63 3.64 7.02
N ILE A 354 -18.91 2.38 6.67
CA ILE A 354 -19.18 1.31 7.63
C ILE A 354 -17.92 0.94 8.42
N SER A 355 -16.75 0.85 7.77
CA SER A 355 -15.47 0.61 8.44
C SER A 355 -15.07 1.74 9.39
N THR A 356 -15.24 3.00 8.97
CA THR A 356 -14.97 4.18 9.81
C THR A 356 -15.93 4.23 11.01
N MET A 357 -17.20 3.90 10.79
CA MET A 357 -18.21 3.78 11.84
C MET A 357 -17.84 2.68 12.86
N LEU A 358 -17.46 1.49 12.38
CA LEU A 358 -17.03 0.36 13.21
C LEU A 358 -15.80 0.72 14.06
N LEU A 359 -14.79 1.34 13.45
CA LEU A 359 -13.60 1.79 14.16
C LEU A 359 -13.95 2.79 15.27
N LYS A 360 -14.75 3.83 14.97
CA LYS A 360 -15.11 4.87 15.94
C LYS A 360 -15.97 4.30 17.08
N LYS A 361 -17.03 3.54 16.79
CA LYS A 361 -17.91 2.91 17.79
C LYS A 361 -17.20 1.84 18.64
N GLY A 362 -16.26 1.09 18.05
CA GLY A 362 -15.46 0.09 18.75
C GLY A 362 -14.46 0.73 19.73
N VAL A 363 -13.77 1.79 19.29
CA VAL A 363 -12.80 2.51 20.13
C VAL A 363 -13.47 3.31 21.25
N GLU A 364 -14.65 3.89 21.00
CA GLU A 364 -15.50 4.49 22.04
C GLU A 364 -15.83 3.51 23.18
N ARG A 365 -15.96 2.21 22.85
CA ARG A 365 -16.21 1.10 23.79
C ARG A 365 -14.94 0.49 24.38
N GLY A 366 -13.77 1.07 24.13
CA GLY A 366 -12.48 0.58 24.62
C GLY A 366 -12.00 -0.73 23.96
N LEU A 367 -12.53 -1.08 22.78
CA LEU A 367 -12.10 -2.28 22.07
C LEU A 367 -10.71 -2.11 21.46
N THR A 368 -9.93 -3.20 21.45
CA THR A 368 -8.56 -3.26 20.92
C THR A 368 -8.55 -3.41 19.39
N PRO A 369 -7.45 -3.05 18.69
CA PRO A 369 -7.30 -3.28 17.25
C PRO A 369 -7.65 -4.71 16.83
N PHE A 370 -7.19 -5.71 17.59
CA PHE A 370 -7.52 -7.12 17.42
C PHE A 370 -9.03 -7.35 17.38
N THR A 371 -9.75 -6.79 18.35
CA THR A 371 -11.20 -6.99 18.47
C THR A 371 -11.95 -6.40 17.28
N ILE A 372 -11.55 -5.22 16.82
CA ILE A 372 -12.25 -4.49 15.76
C ILE A 372 -11.92 -5.14 14.40
N GLY A 373 -10.66 -5.48 14.13
CA GLY A 373 -10.28 -6.16 12.89
C GLY A 373 -10.81 -7.60 12.79
N SER A 374 -10.88 -8.35 13.90
CA SER A 374 -11.52 -9.68 13.91
C SER A 374 -13.04 -9.66 13.68
N MET A 375 -13.70 -8.51 13.74
CA MET A 375 -15.08 -8.38 13.26
C MET A 375 -15.17 -8.26 11.73
N MET A 376 -14.06 -7.91 11.06
CA MET A 376 -13.99 -7.70 9.61
C MET A 376 -13.44 -8.90 8.84
N CYS A 377 -12.50 -9.64 9.42
CA CYS A 377 -11.93 -10.83 8.80
C CYS A 377 -12.85 -12.05 8.98
N ARG A 378 -13.07 -12.84 7.92
CA ARG A 378 -13.74 -14.14 8.01
C ARG A 378 -12.86 -15.17 8.74
N GLU A 379 -13.44 -15.97 9.64
CA GLU A 379 -12.72 -17.09 10.28
C GLU A 379 -12.38 -18.23 9.30
N SER A 380 -13.18 -18.36 8.23
CA SER A 380 -12.95 -19.29 7.13
C SER A 380 -13.75 -18.83 5.90
N LEU A 381 -13.37 -19.28 4.70
CA LEU A 381 -14.06 -18.93 3.46
C LEU A 381 -15.58 -19.19 3.46
N ASN A 382 -16.05 -20.12 4.29
CA ASN A 382 -17.45 -20.54 4.38
C ASN A 382 -18.21 -19.93 5.57
N LYS A 383 -17.62 -18.98 6.30
CA LYS A 383 -18.27 -18.28 7.43
C LYS A 383 -18.07 -16.78 7.27
N GLU A 384 -19.19 -16.06 7.12
CA GLU A 384 -19.23 -14.60 7.06
C GLU A 384 -18.60 -13.96 8.32
N SER A 385 -18.03 -12.78 8.14
CA SER A 385 -17.49 -11.97 9.22
C SER A 385 -18.60 -11.24 9.97
N VAL A 386 -18.34 -10.78 11.20
CA VAL A 386 -19.37 -10.10 12.01
C VAL A 386 -19.85 -8.81 11.34
N ILE A 387 -19.01 -8.12 10.57
CA ILE A 387 -19.41 -6.94 9.80
C ILE A 387 -20.31 -7.29 8.60
N GLU A 388 -20.13 -8.46 7.99
CA GLU A 388 -21.03 -8.97 6.94
C GLU A 388 -22.38 -9.38 7.53
N GLU A 389 -22.40 -10.08 8.67
CA GLU A 389 -23.64 -10.37 9.41
C GLU A 389 -24.42 -9.08 9.74
N ILE A 390 -23.74 -8.04 10.23
CA ILE A 390 -24.34 -6.73 10.54
C ILE A 390 -24.94 -6.07 9.29
N ILE A 391 -24.25 -6.16 8.14
CA ILE A 391 -24.72 -5.57 6.87
C ILE A 391 -25.92 -6.34 6.32
N GLN A 392 -25.90 -7.68 6.39
CA GLN A 392 -27.00 -8.51 5.92
C GLN A 392 -28.24 -8.34 6.80
N GLU A 393 -28.08 -8.34 8.14
CA GLU A 393 -29.17 -8.03 9.09
C GLU A 393 -29.76 -6.63 8.84
N ALA A 394 -28.91 -5.64 8.50
CA ALA A 394 -29.37 -4.31 8.13
C ALA A 394 -30.14 -4.28 6.80
N LEU A 395 -29.66 -4.99 5.77
CA LEU A 395 -30.32 -5.11 4.47
C LEU A 395 -31.70 -5.79 4.59
N ASP A 396 -31.79 -6.86 5.39
CA ASP A 396 -33.05 -7.57 5.64
C ASP A 396 -34.03 -6.75 6.51
N SER A 397 -33.54 -5.78 7.28
CA SER A 397 -34.36 -4.87 8.09
C SER A 397 -35.00 -3.72 7.30
N VAL A 398 -34.51 -3.40 6.09
CA VAL A 398 -34.97 -2.26 5.28
C VAL A 398 -35.71 -2.68 4.01
N LEU A 399 -36.58 -1.81 3.50
CA LEU A 399 -37.31 -2.09 2.25
C LEU A 399 -36.38 -1.98 1.02
N PRO A 400 -36.54 -2.82 -0.02
CA PRO A 400 -35.80 -2.66 -1.27
C PRO A 400 -35.98 -1.26 -1.88
N GLY A 401 -34.88 -0.62 -2.29
CA GLY A 401 -34.88 0.76 -2.80
C GLY A 401 -34.87 1.85 -1.73
N THR A 402 -34.69 1.49 -0.45
CA THR A 402 -34.43 2.42 0.65
C THR A 402 -33.17 3.27 0.41
N SER A 403 -33.11 4.48 1.00
CA SER A 403 -31.98 5.40 0.85
C SER A 403 -30.71 4.89 1.55
N GLU A 404 -29.55 5.26 0.99
CA GLU A 404 -28.23 4.91 1.55
C GLU A 404 -28.08 5.34 3.02
N ALA A 405 -28.57 6.53 3.37
CA ALA A 405 -28.54 7.04 4.75
C ALA A 405 -29.35 6.13 5.70
N THR A 406 -30.55 5.70 5.30
CA THR A 406 -31.40 4.82 6.10
C THR A 406 -30.81 3.41 6.26
N LEU A 407 -30.08 2.90 5.26
CA LEU A 407 -29.33 1.65 5.38
C LEU A 407 -28.17 1.81 6.39
N LEU A 408 -27.45 2.93 6.35
CA LEU A 408 -26.36 3.23 7.29
C LEU A 408 -26.89 3.45 8.72
N ASP A 409 -28.09 4.04 8.89
CA ASP A 409 -28.77 4.15 10.18
C ASP A 409 -29.13 2.77 10.76
N ALA A 410 -29.56 1.82 9.93
CA ALA A 410 -29.83 0.45 10.34
C ALA A 410 -28.54 -0.30 10.73
N VAL A 411 -27.51 -0.23 9.88
CA VAL A 411 -26.16 -0.75 10.18
C VAL A 411 -25.63 -0.18 11.50
N SER A 412 -25.77 1.12 11.74
CA SER A 412 -25.33 1.79 12.97
C SER A 412 -25.98 1.20 14.23
N GLN A 413 -27.31 0.96 14.19
CA GLN A 413 -28.07 0.41 15.31
C GLN A 413 -27.74 -1.05 15.59
N ILE A 414 -27.65 -1.89 14.55
CA ILE A 414 -27.31 -3.31 14.68
C ILE A 414 -25.85 -3.45 15.17
N MET A 415 -24.94 -2.64 14.63
CA MET A 415 -23.55 -2.57 15.09
C MET A 415 -23.44 -2.16 16.56
N ASP A 416 -24.24 -1.20 17.03
CA ASP A 416 -24.27 -0.82 18.45
C ASP A 416 -24.68 -1.98 19.37
N LEU A 417 -25.62 -2.83 18.93
CA LEU A 417 -26.05 -4.04 19.63
C LEU A 417 -24.94 -5.10 19.68
N ARG A 418 -24.40 -5.49 18.52
CA ARG A 418 -23.34 -6.52 18.43
C ARG A 418 -22.06 -6.08 19.18
N LEU A 419 -21.68 -4.80 19.09
CA LEU A 419 -20.56 -4.26 19.88
C LEU A 419 -20.84 -4.30 21.38
N ALA A 420 -22.08 -4.04 21.82
CA ALA A 420 -22.45 -4.16 23.23
C ALA A 420 -22.46 -5.61 23.73
N GLU A 421 -22.73 -6.59 22.86
CA GLU A 421 -22.58 -8.02 23.17
C GLU A 421 -21.10 -8.41 23.36
N ILE A 422 -20.22 -7.95 22.48
CA ILE A 422 -18.77 -8.18 22.55
C ILE A 422 -18.13 -7.53 23.80
N VAL A 423 -18.66 -6.39 24.25
CA VAL A 423 -18.26 -5.80 25.55
C VAL A 423 -18.77 -6.64 26.73
N ARG A 424 -20.03 -7.10 26.69
CA ARG A 424 -20.62 -7.92 27.78
C ARG A 424 -19.98 -9.30 27.92
N SER A 425 -19.49 -9.91 26.85
CA SER A 425 -18.83 -11.24 26.91
C SER A 425 -17.38 -11.20 27.40
N ARG A 426 -16.88 -10.02 27.80
CA ARG A 426 -15.52 -9.78 28.32
C ARG A 426 -15.49 -9.30 29.78
N LEU A 427 -16.66 -9.24 30.43
CA LEU A 427 -16.87 -8.86 31.83
C LEU A 427 -17.25 -10.09 32.68
#